data_AF-A0A199UHW8-F1
#
_entry.id   AF-A0A199UHW8-F1
#
_cell.length_a   1.000
_cell.length_b   1.000
_cell.length_c   1.000
_cell.angle_alpha   90.00
_cell.angle_beta   90.00
_cell.angle_gamma   90.00
#
_symmetry.space_group_name_H-M   'P 1'
#
loop_
_entity.id
_entity.type
_entity.pdbx_description
1 polymer ?
#
loop_
_entity_poly.entity_id
_entity_poly.type
_entity_poly.pdbx_seq_one_letter_code
_entity_poly.pdbx_strand_id
1 'polypeptide(L)' 'MAPGPEDEKNPRPLDADDIALLKTYGLGPYSASIKKVEKEIKEMAKKINDLCGE' A
#
# COMPACT_ATOMS: atom_id res chain seq x y z
N MET A 1 -25.31 26.09 -19.22
CA MET A 1 -24.35 26.87 -18.43
C MET A 1 -23.00 26.18 -18.57
N ALA A 2 -22.08 26.72 -19.38
CA ALA A 2 -20.72 26.17 -19.46
C ALA A 2 -19.97 26.59 -18.18
N PRO A 3 -19.26 25.68 -17.48
CA PRO A 3 -18.47 26.07 -16.33
C PRO A 3 -17.31 26.97 -16.77
N GLY A 4 -17.04 28.02 -15.98
CA GLY A 4 -16.06 29.05 -16.26
C GLY A 4 -14.60 28.64 -15.94
N PRO A 5 -13.62 29.48 -16.31
CA PRO A 5 -12.19 29.13 -16.40
C PRO A 5 -11.44 29.02 -15.05
N GLU A 6 -12.16 28.97 -13.93
CA GLU A 6 -11.54 29.02 -12.59
C GLU A 6 -11.49 27.65 -11.88
N ASP A 7 -12.19 26.64 -12.43
CA ASP A 7 -12.15 25.24 -12.01
C ASP A 7 -11.03 24.42 -12.70
N GLU A 8 -10.14 25.06 -13.45
CA GLU A 8 -9.13 24.38 -14.28
C GLU A 8 -7.81 24.09 -13.53
N LYS A 9 -7.66 24.57 -12.28
CA LYS A 9 -6.42 24.44 -11.49
C LYS A 9 -6.43 23.36 -10.42
N ASN A 10 -7.59 22.79 -10.09
CA ASN A 10 -7.65 21.68 -9.14
C ASN A 10 -7.73 20.34 -9.90
N PRO A 11 -6.75 19.44 -9.74
CA PRO A 11 -6.86 18.10 -10.31
C PRO A 11 -8.10 17.42 -9.73
N ARG A 12 -8.82 16.67 -10.58
CA ARG A 12 -10.02 15.94 -10.15
C ARG A 12 -9.66 15.02 -8.97
N PRO A 13 -10.53 14.88 -7.95
CA PRO A 13 -10.34 13.88 -6.91
C PRO A 13 -10.25 12.49 -7.52
N LEU A 14 -9.31 11.68 -7.03
CA LEU A 14 -9.16 10.28 -7.44
C LEU A 14 -10.35 9.46 -6.94
N ASP A 15 -10.87 8.59 -7.79
CA ASP A 15 -11.89 7.62 -7.39
C ASP A 15 -11.27 6.34 -6.78
N ALA A 16 -12.12 5.42 -6.34
CA ALA A 16 -11.67 4.19 -5.68
C ALA A 16 -10.84 3.29 -6.62
N ASP A 17 -11.17 3.28 -7.91
CA ASP A 17 -10.50 2.48 -8.92
C ASP A 17 -9.15 3.09 -9.30
N ASP A 18 -9.08 4.42 -9.45
CA ASP A 18 -7.83 5.17 -9.60
C ASP A 18 -6.86 4.88 -8.45
N ILE A 19 -7.36 4.93 -7.21
CA ILE A 19 -6.57 4.65 -6.01
C ILE A 19 -6.09 3.19 -6.00
N ALA A 20 -6.95 2.24 -6.40
CA ALA A 20 -6.59 0.82 -6.45
C ALA A 20 -5.52 0.55 -7.52
N LEU A 21 -5.65 1.17 -8.69
CA LEU A 21 -4.66 1.10 -9.75
C LEU A 21 -3.32 1.68 -9.26
N LEU A 22 -3.30 2.89 -8.70
CA LEU A 22 -2.07 3.52 -8.21
C LEU A 22 -1.39 2.70 -7.10
N LYS A 23 -2.17 2.09 -6.20
CA LYS A 23 -1.64 1.21 -5.13
C LYS A 23 -0.99 -0.06 -5.69
N THR A 24 -1.46 -0.56 -6.83
CA THR A 24 -0.93 -1.77 -7.46
C THR A 24 0.14 -1.48 -8.50
N TYR A 25 0.14 -0.28 -9.08
CA TYR A 25 1.01 0.16 -10.19
C TYR A 25 2.51 0.18 -9.87
N GLY A 26 2.91 0.06 -8.61
CA GLY A 26 4.32 -0.07 -8.19
C GLY A 26 4.67 -1.42 -7.54
N LEU A 27 3.72 -2.35 -7.45
CA LEU A 27 3.97 -3.65 -6.83
C LEU A 27 4.60 -4.58 -7.86
N GLY A 28 5.91 -4.82 -7.71
CA GLY A 28 6.61 -5.82 -8.50
C GLY A 28 6.04 -7.23 -8.26
N PRO A 29 6.34 -8.20 -9.15
CA PRO A 29 5.81 -9.57 -9.09
C PRO A 29 6.11 -10.29 -7.76
N TYR A 30 7.11 -9.80 -7.01
CA TYR A 30 7.53 -10.36 -5.74
C TYR A 30 7.07 -9.58 -4.51
N SER A 31 6.39 -8.44 -4.67
CA SER A 31 6.02 -7.58 -3.52
C SER A 31 5.15 -8.31 -2.48
N ALA A 32 4.25 -9.19 -2.93
CA ALA A 32 3.44 -10.00 -2.02
C ALA A 32 4.28 -11.03 -1.24
N SER A 33 5.17 -11.74 -1.95
CA SER A 33 6.07 -12.74 -1.36
C SER A 33 7.05 -12.12 -0.37
N ILE A 34 7.60 -10.94 -0.69
CA ILE A 34 8.50 -10.18 0.20
C ILE A 34 7.75 -9.82 1.49
N LYS A 35 6.57 -9.20 1.40
CA LYS A 35 5.77 -8.83 2.58
C LYS A 35 5.40 -10.04 3.44
N LYS A 36 5.13 -11.18 2.82
CA LYS A 36 4.85 -12.44 3.52
C LYS A 36 6.07 -12.87 4.34
N VAL A 37 7.25 -12.92 3.73
CA VAL A 37 8.50 -13.29 4.40
C VAL A 37 8.84 -12.30 5.53
N GLU A 38 8.67 -11.00 5.31
CA GLU A 38 8.87 -9.99 6.36
C GLU A 38 7.97 -10.22 7.58
N LYS A 39 6.71 -10.61 7.35
CA LYS A 39 5.77 -10.95 8.43
C LYS A 39 6.22 -12.23 9.15
N GLU A 40 6.57 -13.27 8.42
CA GLU A 40 7.02 -14.55 8.99
C GLU A 40 8.29 -14.38 9.84
N ILE A 41 9.24 -13.54 9.39
CA ILE A 41 10.45 -13.20 10.16
C ILE A 41 10.07 -12.55 11.49
N LYS A 42 9.16 -11.57 11.48
CA LYS A 42 8.71 -10.89 12.71
C LYS A 42 8.01 -11.84 13.67
N GLU A 43 7.14 -12.71 13.15
CA GLU A 43 6.46 -13.73 13.95
C GLU A 43 7.44 -14.74 14.53
N MET A 44 8.44 -15.16 13.76
CA MET A 44 9.49 -16.07 14.21
C MET A 44 10.37 -15.43 15.28
N ALA A 45 10.78 -14.18 15.10
CA ALA A 45 11.52 -13.42 16.10
C ALA A 45 10.73 -13.31 17.42
N LYS A 46 9.41 -13.03 17.33
CA LYS A 46 8.54 -13.01 18.51
C LYS A 46 8.50 -14.38 19.20
N LYS A 47 8.31 -15.47 18.44
CA LYS A 47 8.33 -16.84 18.99
C LYS A 47 9.66 -17.16 19.68
N ILE A 48 10.79 -16.74 19.11
CA ILE A 48 12.10 -16.94 19.72
C ILE A 48 12.19 -16.20 21.05
N ASN A 49 11.78 -14.93 21.11
CA ASN A 49 11.75 -14.17 22.36
C ASN A 49 10.83 -14.80 23.41
N ASP A 50 9.62 -15.21 23.01
CA ASP A 50 8.67 -15.91 23.90
C ASP A 50 9.25 -17.23 24.46
N LEU A 51 10.06 -17.95 23.66
CA LEU A 51 10.71 -19.20 24.08
C LEU A 51 11.97 -18.99 24.91
N CYS A 52 12.75 -17.94 24.63
CA CYS A 52 13.96 -17.60 25.37
C CYS A 52 13.67 -16.94 26.73
N GLY A 53 12.43 -16.48 26.96
CA GLY A 53 11.96 -16.09 28.28
C GLY A 53 12.53 -14.77 28.80
N GLU A 54 12.57 -13.74 27.94
CA GLU A 54 12.69 -12.34 28.42
C GLU A 54 11.32 -11.78 28.85
#